data_AF-A0A357ECG3-F1
#
_entry.id   AF-A0A357ECG3-F1
#
_cell.length_a   1.000
_cell.length_b   1.000
_cell.length_c   1.000
_cell.angle_alpha   90.00
_cell.angle_beta   90.00
_cell.angle_gamma   90.00
#
_symmetry.space_group_name_H-M   'P 1'
#
loop_
_entity.id
_entity.type
_entity.pdbx_description
1 polymer ?
#
loop_
_entity_poly.entity_id
_entity_poly.type
_entity_poly.pdbx_seq_one_letter_code
_entity_poly.pdbx_strand_id
1 'polypeptide(L)'
;LWMVAIGISFGVVLGKEIFGGTGKNFLNPALTARAFLFFAYPAEISGDRVWVAVDGYSGATALSLGKVGGVDEILKGGLTWWNAFIGLMPGSMGETSTLACLLGAAFLIYTGVASWRIIVGCFVGMVGASLLFNMIGSETNPMVAMPWYWHLVLGGFAFGAVFMATDPVSAAMTSAGRWAFGILIGAMSVLIRVANPAFP
;
A
#
# COMPACT_ATOMS: atom_id res chain seq x y z
N LEU A 1 10.29 -7.60 -18.45
CA LEU A 1 9.12 -7.74 -19.37
C LEU A 1 8.44 -9.10 -19.28
N TRP A 2 9.15 -10.23 -19.43
CA TRP A 2 8.52 -11.56 -19.36
C TRP A 2 7.83 -11.85 -18.01
N MET A 3 8.39 -11.39 -16.89
CA MET A 3 7.76 -11.52 -15.57
C MET A 3 6.42 -10.79 -15.51
N VAL A 4 6.32 -9.60 -16.12
CA VAL A 4 5.07 -8.85 -16.23
C VAL A 4 4.04 -9.67 -17.02
N ALA A 5 4.45 -10.29 -18.12
CA ALA A 5 3.57 -11.13 -18.94
C ALA A 5 3.03 -12.34 -18.16
N ILE A 6 3.88 -13.03 -17.38
CA ILE A 6 3.44 -14.16 -16.55
C ILE A 6 2.55 -13.69 -15.39
N GLY A 7 2.92 -12.59 -14.72
CA GLY A 7 2.13 -12.03 -13.62
C GLY A 7 0.72 -11.61 -14.06
N ILE A 8 0.61 -10.89 -15.19
CA ILE A 8 -0.69 -10.52 -15.77
C ILE A 8 -1.46 -11.77 -16.18
N SER A 9 -0.82 -12.73 -16.84
CA SER A 9 -1.46 -14.01 -17.22
C SER A 9 -2.04 -14.71 -16.00
N PHE A 10 -1.29 -14.80 -14.90
CA PHE A 10 -1.77 -15.40 -13.65
C PHE A 10 -2.94 -14.62 -13.05
N GLY A 11 -2.82 -13.29 -12.92
CA GLY A 11 -3.87 -12.45 -12.36
C GLY A 11 -5.16 -12.44 -13.17
N VAL A 12 -5.06 -12.45 -14.51
CA VAL A 12 -6.23 -12.50 -15.40
C VAL A 12 -6.85 -13.88 -15.41
N VAL A 13 -6.06 -14.94 -15.67
CA VAL A 13 -6.61 -16.29 -15.80
C VAL A 13 -7.13 -16.78 -14.45
N LEU A 14 -6.31 -16.76 -13.40
CA LEU A 14 -6.72 -17.27 -12.10
C LEU A 14 -7.51 -16.26 -11.29
N GLY A 15 -7.16 -14.98 -11.31
CA GLY A 15 -7.84 -13.97 -10.50
C GLY A 15 -9.18 -13.49 -11.07
N LYS A 16 -9.47 -13.74 -12.36
CA LYS A 16 -10.67 -13.22 -13.02
C LYS A 16 -11.40 -14.26 -13.88
N GLU A 17 -10.77 -14.83 -14.90
CA GLU A 17 -11.47 -15.60 -15.93
C GLU A 17 -12.01 -16.95 -15.42
N ILE A 18 -11.30 -17.64 -14.52
CA ILE A 18 -11.77 -18.88 -13.90
C ILE A 18 -13.09 -18.70 -13.15
N PHE A 19 -13.33 -17.51 -12.58
CA PHE A 19 -14.55 -17.20 -11.82
C PHE A 19 -15.70 -16.70 -12.70
N GLY A 20 -15.54 -16.77 -14.03
CA GLY A 20 -16.57 -16.37 -14.98
C GLY A 20 -16.44 -14.92 -15.47
N GLY A 21 -15.25 -14.32 -15.35
CA GLY A 21 -14.89 -13.07 -16.00
C GLY A 21 -15.28 -11.80 -15.24
N THR A 22 -15.38 -10.69 -15.99
CA THR A 22 -15.66 -9.36 -15.43
C THR A 22 -17.00 -9.33 -14.69
N GLY A 23 -17.00 -8.86 -13.44
CA GLY A 23 -18.22 -8.77 -12.61
C GLY A 23 -18.44 -9.96 -11.67
N LYS A 24 -17.62 -11.01 -11.77
CA LYS A 24 -17.67 -12.19 -10.89
C LYS A 24 -16.36 -12.45 -10.15
N ASN A 25 -15.35 -11.62 -10.33
CA ASN A 25 -14.07 -11.75 -9.63
C ASN A 25 -14.22 -11.35 -8.15
N PHE A 26 -13.95 -12.30 -7.26
CA PHE A 26 -13.98 -12.07 -5.81
C PHE A 26 -12.73 -11.35 -5.28
N LEU A 27 -11.65 -11.31 -6.08
CA LEU A 27 -10.40 -10.62 -5.77
C LEU A 27 -10.11 -9.56 -6.85
N ASN A 28 -9.30 -8.57 -6.48
CA ASN A 28 -8.74 -7.62 -7.44
C ASN A 28 -7.66 -8.33 -8.29
N PRO A 29 -7.85 -8.50 -9.63
CA PRO A 29 -6.94 -9.29 -10.47
C PRO A 29 -5.52 -8.72 -10.55
N ALA A 30 -5.38 -7.40 -10.48
CA ALA A 30 -4.07 -6.73 -10.50
C ALA A 30 -3.29 -6.99 -9.20
N LEU A 31 -3.98 -6.98 -8.05
CA LEU A 31 -3.38 -7.35 -6.78
C LEU A 31 -3.02 -8.84 -6.73
N THR A 32 -3.84 -9.71 -7.32
CA THR A 32 -3.53 -11.15 -7.45
C THR A 32 -2.26 -11.37 -8.28
N ALA A 33 -2.12 -10.64 -9.41
CA ALA A 33 -0.89 -10.66 -10.21
C ALA A 33 0.33 -10.20 -9.40
N ARG A 34 0.21 -9.08 -8.67
CA ARG A 34 1.29 -8.54 -7.83
C ARG A 34 1.67 -9.52 -6.72
N ALA A 35 0.69 -10.14 -6.05
CA ALA A 35 0.92 -11.14 -5.01
C ALA A 35 1.64 -12.37 -5.57
N PHE A 36 1.24 -12.85 -6.75
CA PHE A 36 1.94 -13.95 -7.42
C PHE A 36 3.41 -13.61 -7.68
N LEU A 37 3.69 -12.45 -8.28
CA LEU A 37 5.06 -12.02 -8.54
C LEU A 37 5.86 -11.81 -7.24
N PHE A 38 5.20 -11.32 -6.20
CA PHE A 38 5.80 -11.12 -4.88
C PHE A 38 6.34 -12.41 -4.28
N PHE A 39 5.57 -13.51 -4.37
CA PHE A 39 5.99 -14.79 -3.82
C PHE A 39 6.84 -15.64 -4.78
N ALA A 40 6.60 -15.54 -6.09
CA ALA A 40 7.32 -16.33 -7.09
C ALA A 40 8.70 -15.74 -7.44
N TYR A 41 8.83 -14.41 -7.45
CA TYR A 41 10.04 -13.68 -7.85
C TYR A 41 10.41 -12.57 -6.85
N PRO A 42 10.61 -12.90 -5.55
CA PRO A 42 10.82 -11.89 -4.50
C PRO A 42 12.04 -11.00 -4.73
N ALA A 43 13.12 -11.54 -5.33
CA ALA A 43 14.35 -10.81 -5.59
C ALA A 43 14.19 -9.63 -6.56
N GLU A 44 13.17 -9.67 -7.43
CA GLU A 44 12.98 -8.70 -8.52
C GLU A 44 11.86 -7.69 -8.23
N ILE A 45 11.15 -7.87 -7.11
CA ILE A 45 10.01 -7.04 -6.70
C ILE A 45 10.16 -6.50 -5.27
N SER A 46 11.12 -7.03 -4.50
CA SER A 46 11.42 -6.62 -3.13
C SER A 46 12.89 -6.27 -2.97
N GLY A 47 13.19 -5.38 -2.02
CA GLY A 47 14.55 -4.98 -1.67
C GLY A 47 14.95 -3.60 -2.17
N ASP A 48 16.19 -3.20 -1.88
CA ASP A 48 16.67 -1.82 -1.96
C ASP A 48 17.27 -1.44 -3.33
N ARG A 49 17.56 -2.44 -4.16
CA ARG A 49 18.18 -2.26 -5.50
C ARG A 49 17.16 -2.13 -6.62
N VAL A 50 15.93 -2.61 -6.42
CA VAL A 50 14.91 -2.71 -7.48
C VAL A 50 14.32 -1.34 -7.83
N TRP A 51 14.39 -0.37 -6.92
CA TRP A 51 13.69 0.91 -7.03
C TRP A 51 14.52 2.05 -7.62
N VAL A 52 15.79 1.81 -7.96
CA VAL A 52 16.69 2.84 -8.49
C VAL A 52 17.24 2.36 -9.83
N ALA A 53 16.98 3.15 -10.88
CA ALA A 53 17.36 2.81 -12.25
C ALA A 53 18.88 2.89 -12.51
N VAL A 54 19.64 3.52 -11.61
CA VAL A 54 21.09 3.67 -11.70
C VAL A 54 21.78 2.49 -11.02
N ASP A 55 22.54 1.72 -11.79
CA ASP A 55 23.33 0.61 -11.27
C ASP A 55 24.38 1.11 -10.26
N GLY A 56 24.49 0.43 -9.12
CA GLY A 56 25.40 0.79 -8.02
C GLY A 56 24.82 1.73 -6.94
N TYR A 57 23.61 2.27 -7.11
CA TYR A 57 22.91 3.00 -6.04
C TYR A 57 21.90 2.07 -5.36
N SER A 58 22.16 1.68 -4.11
CA SER A 58 21.24 0.93 -3.27
C SER A 58 20.72 1.85 -2.18
N GLY A 59 19.41 2.05 -2.11
CA GLY A 59 18.78 2.91 -1.11
C GLY A 59 17.74 2.11 -0.33
N ALA A 60 17.91 2.04 0.99
CA ALA A 60 16.89 1.45 1.86
C ALA A 60 15.55 2.16 1.64
N THR A 61 14.49 1.39 1.39
CA THR A 61 13.15 1.93 1.30
C THR A 61 12.75 2.65 2.59
N ALA A 62 11.88 3.66 2.51
CA ALA A 62 11.47 4.41 3.70
C ALA A 62 10.82 3.52 4.78
N LEU A 63 10.08 2.46 4.40
CA LEU A 63 9.52 1.50 5.37
C LEU A 63 10.59 0.57 5.95
N SER A 64 11.61 0.17 5.18
CA SER A 64 12.71 -0.62 5.74
C SER A 64 13.55 0.20 6.73
N LEU A 65 13.81 1.49 6.45
CA LEU A 65 14.43 2.41 7.41
C LEU A 65 13.58 2.59 8.66
N GLY A 66 12.25 2.72 8.50
CA GLY A 66 11.31 2.80 9.61
C GLY A 66 11.36 1.58 10.54
N LYS A 67 11.68 0.39 10.03
CA LYS A 67 11.83 -0.82 10.85
C LYS A 67 13.14 -0.83 11.64
N VAL A 68 14.20 -0.25 11.09
CA VAL A 68 15.52 -0.24 11.72
C VAL A 68 15.56 0.73 12.90
N GLY A 69 14.96 1.91 12.77
CA GLY A 69 15.00 2.91 13.84
C GLY A 69 13.89 3.96 13.80
N GLY A 70 12.73 3.59 13.26
CA GLY A 70 11.55 4.45 13.28
C GLY A 70 11.69 5.69 12.40
N VAL A 71 10.96 6.74 12.76
CA VAL A 71 10.93 8.00 12.00
C VAL A 71 12.29 8.70 11.98
N ASP A 72 13.10 8.55 13.03
CA ASP A 72 14.39 9.22 13.13
C ASP A 72 15.38 8.74 12.07
N GLU A 73 15.41 7.44 11.77
CA GLU A 73 16.24 6.89 10.70
C GLU A 73 15.75 7.28 9.30
N ILE A 74 14.43 7.47 9.13
CA ILE A 74 13.87 7.99 7.87
C ILE A 74 14.37 9.43 7.63
N LEU A 75 14.34 10.26 8.67
CA LEU A 75 14.80 11.65 8.60
C LEU A 75 16.32 11.74 8.38
N LYS A 76 17.12 10.89 9.07
CA LYS A 76 18.57 10.78 8.86
C LYS A 76 18.93 10.31 7.45
N GLY A 77 18.08 9.46 6.85
CA GLY A 77 18.17 9.05 5.45
C GLY A 77 17.90 10.17 4.44
N GLY A 78 17.65 11.41 4.90
CA GLY A 78 17.44 12.59 4.04
C GLY A 78 16.01 12.73 3.51
N LEU A 79 15.08 11.87 3.96
CA LEU A 79 13.67 11.94 3.57
C LEU A 79 12.90 12.84 4.53
N THR A 80 12.62 14.06 4.10
CA THR A 80 11.65 14.92 4.78
C THR A 80 10.22 14.46 4.51
N TRP A 81 9.30 14.77 5.42
CA TRP A 81 7.88 14.44 5.25
C TRP A 81 7.30 15.04 3.95
N TRP A 82 7.69 16.26 3.59
CA TRP A 82 7.25 16.92 2.36
C TRP A 82 7.76 16.22 1.10
N ASN A 83 9.02 15.77 1.11
CA ASN A 83 9.58 14.99 0.00
C ASN A 83 8.82 13.68 -0.17
N ALA A 84 8.51 12.99 0.94
CA ALA A 84 7.71 11.77 0.92
C ALA A 84 6.28 12.03 0.42
N PHE A 85 5.65 13.15 0.81
CA PHE A 85 4.29 13.52 0.40
C PHE A 85 4.17 13.80 -1.10
N ILE A 86 5.16 14.49 -1.66
CA ILE A 86 5.25 14.77 -3.10
C ILE A 86 5.70 13.52 -3.88
N GLY A 87 6.34 12.56 -3.21
CA GLY A 87 6.78 11.28 -3.81
C GLY A 87 8.23 11.27 -4.28
N LEU A 88 9.06 12.20 -3.80
CA LEU A 88 10.50 12.26 -4.04
C LEU A 88 11.24 11.25 -3.15
N MET A 89 10.88 9.97 -3.30
CA MET A 89 11.47 8.84 -2.59
C MET A 89 11.60 7.64 -3.53
N PRO A 90 12.57 6.74 -3.31
CA PRO A 90 12.69 5.51 -4.10
C PRO A 90 11.45 4.63 -3.90
N GLY A 91 10.85 4.18 -5.01
CA GLY A 91 9.68 3.31 -5.01
C GLY A 91 9.07 3.17 -6.41
N SER A 92 7.94 2.47 -6.49
CA SER A 92 7.24 2.27 -7.76
C SER A 92 6.69 3.59 -8.32
N MET A 93 6.91 3.82 -9.61
CA MET A 93 6.43 5.02 -10.31
C MET A 93 4.92 5.17 -10.18
N GLY A 94 4.47 6.30 -9.63
CA GLY A 94 3.06 6.62 -9.42
C GLY A 94 2.46 6.14 -8.09
N GLU A 95 3.10 5.21 -7.37
CA GLU A 95 2.67 4.80 -6.02
C GLU A 95 3.24 5.69 -4.91
N THR A 96 4.40 6.32 -5.16
CA THR A 96 5.12 7.10 -4.14
C THR A 96 4.48 8.46 -3.84
N SER A 97 3.85 9.09 -4.83
CA SER A 97 3.29 10.44 -4.67
C SER A 97 1.90 10.40 -4.05
N THR A 98 1.83 10.67 -2.75
CA THR A 98 0.56 10.76 -2.01
C THR A 98 -0.29 11.92 -2.52
N LEU A 99 0.32 13.07 -2.82
CA LEU A 99 -0.38 14.20 -3.42
C LEU A 99 -1.09 13.82 -4.72
N ALA A 100 -0.39 13.18 -5.65
CA ALA A 100 -0.99 12.76 -6.92
C ALA A 100 -2.12 11.74 -6.71
N CYS A 101 -1.95 10.81 -5.76
CA CYS A 101 -2.99 9.85 -5.40
C CYS A 101 -4.24 10.56 -4.84
N LEU A 102 -4.08 11.58 -4.00
CA LEU A 102 -5.19 12.34 -3.42
C LEU A 102 -5.93 13.18 -4.48
N LEU A 103 -5.21 13.76 -5.45
CA LEU A 103 -5.83 14.43 -6.60
C LEU A 103 -6.64 13.45 -7.44
N GLY A 104 -6.09 12.25 -7.69
CA GLY A 104 -6.82 11.16 -8.34
C GLY A 104 -8.05 10.73 -7.54
N ALA A 105 -7.95 10.65 -6.21
CA ALA A 105 -9.06 10.33 -5.32
C ALA A 105 -10.19 11.36 -5.43
N ALA A 106 -9.85 12.65 -5.39
CA ALA A 106 -10.83 13.72 -5.53
C ALA A 106 -11.57 13.63 -6.87
N PHE A 107 -10.85 13.36 -7.96
CA PHE A 107 -11.44 13.18 -9.28
C PHE A 107 -12.36 11.94 -9.35
N LEU A 108 -11.93 10.80 -8.80
CA LEU A 108 -12.71 9.56 -8.82
C LEU A 108 -13.95 9.61 -7.92
N ILE A 109 -13.87 10.33 -6.79
CA ILE A 109 -15.03 10.59 -5.92
C ILE A 109 -15.99 11.55 -6.62
N TYR A 110 -15.48 12.62 -7.24
CA TYR A 110 -16.30 13.59 -7.97
C TYR A 110 -17.06 12.94 -9.13
N THR A 111 -16.40 12.07 -9.89
CA THR A 111 -17.02 11.33 -11.00
C THR A 111 -17.94 10.19 -10.54
N GLY A 112 -18.00 9.90 -9.24
CA GLY A 112 -18.88 8.88 -8.67
C GLY A 112 -18.45 7.43 -8.93
N VAL A 113 -17.25 7.21 -9.48
CA VAL A 113 -16.70 5.87 -9.75
C VAL A 113 -16.19 5.23 -8.46
N ALA A 114 -15.53 6.00 -7.59
CA ALA A 114 -14.98 5.51 -6.34
C ALA A 114 -15.87 5.81 -5.13
N SER A 115 -16.02 4.82 -4.25
CA SER A 115 -16.77 4.98 -3.01
C SER A 115 -15.92 5.67 -1.93
N TRP A 116 -16.23 6.93 -1.63
CA TRP A 116 -15.59 7.69 -0.54
C TRP A 116 -15.63 6.97 0.83
N ARG A 117 -16.67 6.17 1.09
CA ARG A 117 -16.81 5.39 2.33
C ARG A 117 -15.67 4.36 2.52
N ILE A 118 -15.18 3.78 1.43
CA ILE A 118 -14.09 2.80 1.50
C ILE A 118 -12.78 3.54 1.76
N ILE A 119 -12.53 4.63 1.03
CA ILE A 119 -11.31 5.45 1.18
C ILE A 119 -11.20 5.99 2.61
N VAL A 120 -12.28 6.61 3.12
CA VAL A 120 -12.32 7.12 4.49
C VAL A 120 -12.25 5.97 5.50
N GLY A 121 -12.90 4.83 5.23
CA GLY A 121 -12.77 3.63 6.04
C GLY A 121 -11.32 3.16 6.17
N CYS A 122 -10.57 3.08 5.06
CA CYS A 122 -9.15 2.74 5.06
C CYS A 122 -8.33 3.71 5.91
N PHE A 123 -8.60 5.01 5.79
CA PHE A 123 -7.92 6.02 6.59
C PHE A 123 -8.24 5.88 8.08
N VAL A 124 -9.51 5.70 8.45
CA VAL A 124 -9.94 5.48 9.84
C VAL A 124 -9.33 4.21 10.42
N GLY A 125 -9.29 3.11 9.66
CA GLY A 125 -8.67 1.86 10.09
C GLY A 125 -7.17 2.01 10.33
N MET A 126 -6.47 2.71 9.43
CA MET A 126 -5.04 2.99 9.55
C MET A 126 -4.74 3.90 10.76
N VAL A 127 -5.48 5.00 10.93
CA VAL A 127 -5.32 5.91 12.07
C VAL A 127 -5.63 5.17 13.38
N GLY A 128 -6.74 4.42 13.44
CA GLY A 128 -7.12 3.67 14.64
C GLY A 128 -6.08 2.62 15.03
N ALA A 129 -5.60 1.82 14.08
CA ALA A 129 -4.58 0.80 14.34
C ALA A 129 -3.24 1.43 14.74
N SER A 130 -2.78 2.47 14.04
CA SER A 130 -1.52 3.14 14.38
C SER A 130 -1.57 3.83 15.73
N LEU A 131 -2.67 4.50 16.09
CA LEU A 131 -2.82 5.07 17.43
C LEU A 131 -2.82 3.99 18.52
N LEU A 132 -3.49 2.86 18.28
CA LEU A 132 -3.49 1.74 19.21
C LEU A 132 -2.08 1.18 19.41
N PHE A 133 -1.31 0.99 18.34
CA PHE A 133 0.09 0.55 18.44
C PHE A 133 0.96 1.58 19.18
N ASN A 134 0.82 2.86 18.87
CA ASN A 134 1.52 3.94 19.56
C ASN A 134 1.19 4.00 21.06
N MET A 135 -0.05 3.68 21.46
CA MET A 135 -0.46 3.63 22.87
C MET A 135 0.13 2.43 23.62
N ILE A 136 0.23 1.27 22.98
CA ILE A 136 0.86 0.08 23.57
C ILE A 136 2.36 0.31 23.75
N GLY A 137 2.99 0.91 22.74
CA GLY A 137 4.43 1.14 22.70
C GLY A 137 5.24 -0.15 22.62
N SER A 138 6.48 -0.05 22.17
CA SER A 138 7.42 -1.17 22.19
C SER A 138 8.85 -0.66 22.18
N GLU A 139 9.68 -1.16 23.10
CA GLU A 139 11.12 -0.84 23.13
C GLU A 139 11.92 -1.66 22.10
N THR A 140 11.37 -2.79 21.64
CA THR A 140 12.04 -3.71 20.71
C THR A 140 11.70 -3.44 19.25
N ASN A 141 10.58 -2.78 18.97
CA ASN A 141 10.13 -2.49 17.60
C ASN A 141 9.88 -0.99 17.39
N PRO A 142 10.83 -0.27 16.79
CA PRO A 142 10.72 1.17 16.52
C PRO A 142 9.55 1.55 15.61
N MET A 143 9.05 0.63 14.78
CA MET A 143 7.93 0.88 13.86
C MET A 143 6.60 1.07 14.60
N VAL A 144 6.48 0.56 15.83
CA VAL A 144 5.28 0.72 16.68
C VAL A 144 5.04 2.18 17.04
N ALA A 145 6.12 2.97 17.16
CA ALA A 145 6.09 4.40 17.48
C ALA A 145 5.83 5.30 16.25
N MET A 146 5.60 4.70 15.07
CA MET A 146 5.40 5.49 13.86
C MET A 146 4.03 6.21 13.90
N PRO A 147 3.99 7.53 13.67
CA PRO A 147 2.75 8.29 13.63
C PRO A 147 1.89 7.93 12.40
N TRP A 148 0.56 8.07 12.54
CA TRP A 148 -0.41 7.80 11.48
C TRP A 148 -0.15 8.59 10.18
N TYR A 149 0.37 9.81 10.27
CA TYR A 149 0.65 10.66 9.11
C TYR A 149 1.88 10.20 8.31
N TRP A 150 2.78 9.42 8.91
CA TRP A 150 3.86 8.76 8.19
C TRP A 150 3.36 7.50 7.47
N HIS A 151 2.46 6.72 8.09
CA HIS A 151 1.87 5.55 7.44
C HIS A 151 1.07 5.91 6.18
N LEU A 152 0.42 7.08 6.15
CA LEU A 152 -0.31 7.55 4.97
C LEU A 152 0.61 7.78 3.76
N VAL A 153 1.77 8.38 4.03
CA VAL A 153 2.64 8.95 3.01
C VAL A 153 3.63 7.91 2.46
N LEU A 154 3.90 6.87 3.23
CA LEU A 154 4.89 5.86 2.88
C LEU A 154 4.27 4.57 2.31
N GLY A 155 5.05 3.86 1.49
CA GLY A 155 4.80 2.47 1.10
C GLY A 155 3.51 2.21 0.29
N GLY A 156 3.10 3.15 -0.55
CA GLY A 156 1.98 2.97 -1.49
C GLY A 156 0.59 2.83 -0.85
N PHE A 157 0.43 3.17 0.43
CA PHE A 157 -0.86 3.05 1.13
C PHE A 157 -1.94 3.88 0.45
N ALA A 158 -1.66 5.17 0.17
CA ALA A 158 -2.59 6.06 -0.49
C ALA A 158 -3.02 5.54 -1.86
N PHE A 159 -2.09 4.98 -2.63
CA PHE A 159 -2.38 4.36 -3.92
C PHE A 159 -3.32 3.16 -3.77
N GLY A 160 -3.01 2.23 -2.86
CA GLY A 160 -3.85 1.06 -2.59
C GLY A 160 -5.25 1.44 -2.10
N ALA A 161 -5.36 2.43 -1.22
CA ALA A 161 -6.64 2.89 -0.70
C ALA A 161 -7.54 3.54 -1.77
N VAL A 162 -6.95 4.27 -2.73
CA VAL A 162 -7.68 5.06 -3.72
C VAL A 162 -7.96 4.29 -5.01
N PHE A 163 -7.02 3.49 -5.51
CA PHE A 163 -7.13 2.88 -6.84
C PHE A 163 -7.40 1.38 -6.81
N MET A 164 -7.11 0.70 -5.69
CA MET A 164 -7.27 -0.76 -5.59
C MET A 164 -8.44 -1.15 -4.70
N ALA A 165 -8.57 -0.53 -3.52
CA ALA A 165 -9.62 -0.85 -2.57
C ALA A 165 -11.02 -0.42 -3.05
N THR A 166 -11.11 0.56 -3.96
CA THR A 166 -12.38 1.05 -4.50
C THR A 166 -12.80 0.36 -5.79
N ASP A 167 -12.18 -0.77 -6.15
CA ASP A 167 -12.61 -1.57 -7.30
C ASP A 167 -14.07 -2.05 -7.11
N PRO A 168 -15.01 -1.65 -7.99
CA PRO A 168 -16.44 -1.86 -7.76
C PRO A 168 -16.88 -3.33 -7.76
N VAL A 169 -16.07 -4.24 -8.31
CA VAL A 169 -16.44 -5.66 -8.40
C VAL A 169 -16.00 -6.44 -7.16
N SER A 170 -14.79 -6.18 -6.68
CA SER A 170 -14.23 -6.90 -5.53
C SER A 170 -14.54 -6.24 -4.18
N ALA A 171 -14.99 -4.99 -4.18
CA ALA A 171 -15.37 -4.27 -2.97
C ALA A 171 -16.76 -4.64 -2.43
N ALA A 172 -17.01 -4.28 -1.17
CA ALA A 172 -18.31 -4.49 -0.53
C ALA A 172 -19.44 -3.67 -1.18
N MET A 173 -20.61 -4.30 -1.37
CA MET A 173 -21.77 -3.69 -2.03
C MET A 173 -22.66 -2.88 -1.08
N THR A 174 -22.77 -3.29 0.18
CA THR A 174 -23.63 -2.62 1.17
C THR A 174 -22.99 -1.38 1.77
N SER A 175 -23.80 -0.41 2.20
CA SER A 175 -23.32 0.83 2.81
C SER A 175 -22.48 0.59 4.07
N ALA A 176 -22.96 -0.27 4.97
CA ALA A 176 -22.24 -0.67 6.18
C ALA A 176 -21.02 -1.55 5.85
N GLY A 177 -21.14 -2.45 4.88
CA GLY A 177 -20.04 -3.32 4.45
C GLY A 177 -18.85 -2.54 3.90
N ARG A 178 -19.09 -1.44 3.17
CA ARG A 178 -18.01 -0.55 2.66
C ARG A 178 -17.17 0.08 3.77
N TRP A 179 -17.80 0.43 4.89
CA TRP A 179 -17.09 0.94 6.07
C TRP A 179 -16.24 -0.14 6.73
N ALA A 180 -16.85 -1.31 7.02
CA ALA A 180 -16.13 -2.43 7.63
C ALA A 180 -14.96 -2.90 6.75
N PHE A 181 -15.17 -2.99 5.44
CA PHE A 181 -14.15 -3.37 4.46
C PHE A 181 -12.98 -2.39 4.45
N GLY A 182 -13.25 -1.09 4.35
CA GLY A 182 -12.19 -0.08 4.39
C GLY A 182 -11.42 -0.11 5.71
N ILE A 183 -12.14 -0.11 6.85
CA ILE A 183 -11.51 -0.14 8.19
C ILE A 183 -10.60 -1.36 8.34
N LEU A 184 -11.06 -2.53 7.90
CA LEU A 184 -10.27 -3.75 7.96
C LEU A 184 -9.00 -3.64 7.11
N ILE A 185 -9.08 -3.14 5.88
CA ILE A 185 -7.92 -2.96 5.00
C ILE A 185 -6.90 -2.00 5.64
N GLY A 186 -7.38 -0.86 6.15
CA GLY A 186 -6.54 0.13 6.81
C GLY A 186 -5.82 -0.43 8.03
N ALA A 187 -6.56 -1.12 8.90
CA ALA A 187 -6.02 -1.73 10.10
C ALA A 187 -5.03 -2.86 9.78
N MET A 188 -5.38 -3.72 8.82
CA MET A 188 -4.52 -4.83 8.39
C MET A 188 -3.22 -4.33 7.76
N SER A 189 -3.27 -3.23 7.00
CA SER A 189 -2.06 -2.62 6.43
C SER A 189 -1.08 -2.19 7.52
N VAL A 190 -1.55 -1.49 8.57
CA VAL A 190 -0.69 -1.09 9.69
C VAL A 190 -0.20 -2.30 10.47
N LEU A 191 -1.07 -3.28 10.73
CA LEU A 191 -0.70 -4.50 11.44
C LEU A 191 0.42 -5.25 10.72
N ILE A 192 0.33 -5.41 9.40
CA ILE A 192 1.38 -6.08 8.61
C ILE A 192 2.67 -5.26 8.67
N ARG A 193 2.60 -3.94 8.48
CA ARG A 193 3.79 -3.05 8.50
C ARG A 193 4.54 -3.08 9.84
N VAL A 194 3.79 -3.05 10.93
CA VAL A 194 4.33 -2.94 12.29
C VAL A 194 4.74 -4.32 12.84
N ALA A 195 3.84 -5.32 12.75
CA ALA A 195 4.04 -6.59 13.45
C ALA A 195 4.81 -7.64 12.63
N ASN A 196 4.80 -7.57 11.30
CA ASN A 196 5.47 -8.57 10.47
C ASN A 196 6.92 -8.13 10.16
N PRO A 197 7.95 -8.89 10.58
CA PRO A 197 9.34 -8.52 10.30
C PRO A 197 9.69 -8.64 8.81
N ALA A 198 9.12 -9.62 8.10
CA ALA A 198 9.53 -9.97 6.74
C ALA A 198 9.12 -8.92 5.69
N PHE A 199 8.00 -8.23 5.90
CA PHE A 199 7.42 -7.35 4.89
C PHE A 199 7.29 -5.93 5.43
N PRO A 200 8.16 -4.99 4.99
CA PRO A 200 8.07 -3.58 5.35
C PRO A 200 6.76 -2.96 4.91
#